data_AF-A0A0P7ZR55-F1
#
_entry.id   AF-A0A0P7ZR55-F1
#
_cell.length_a   1.000
_cell.length_b   1.000
_cell.length_c   1.000
_cell.angle_alpha   90.00
_cell.angle_beta   90.00
_cell.angle_gamma   90.00
#
_symmetry.space_group_name_H-M   'P 1'
#
loop_
_entity.id
_entity.type
_entity.pdbx_description
1 polymer ?
#
loop_
_entity_poly.entity_id
_entity_poly.type
_entity_poly.pdbx_seq_one_letter_code
_entity_poly.pdbx_strand_id
1 'polypeptide(L)'
;MDMRIGMGRMLARSRRSQRMRLIGIGAALLSWGLAAVLAPAPVNAEDSAPIMLDAEAADIPAEVQGITAGRNSLTQMAARDRRRKVCLGYAAVDPNHTLILTADRPHLRIAVDSGGKDTTLLIRGPRGIDCNDNRSRGYLDAAITARDWPAGTYQIWVGSFHQGEQITYRLRIFDPSLSADD
;
A
#
# COMPACT_ATOMS: atom_id res chain seq x y z
N MET A 1 -27.88 35.53 36.91
CA MET A 1 -27.15 35.93 38.12
C MET A 1 -25.77 35.31 38.01
N ASP A 2 -24.82 36.01 37.38
CA ASP A 2 -23.87 36.96 38.01
C ASP A 2 -22.99 36.25 39.08
N MET A 3 -21.66 36.39 39.17
CA MET A 3 -20.69 37.26 38.51
C MET A 3 -19.27 36.86 39.00
N ARG A 4 -18.25 37.14 38.17
CA ARG A 4 -16.87 37.62 38.52
C ARG A 4 -15.93 36.72 39.35
N ILE A 5 -14.78 36.30 38.80
CA ILE A 5 -13.51 37.06 38.58
C ILE A 5 -12.86 37.55 39.89
N GLY A 6 -11.64 37.08 40.15
CA GLY A 6 -10.74 37.61 41.17
C GLY A 6 -9.28 37.22 40.93
N MET A 7 -8.58 38.00 40.10
CA MET A 7 -7.11 38.01 39.97
C MET A 7 -6.44 38.61 41.21
N GLY A 8 -5.23 38.13 41.53
CA GLY A 8 -4.25 38.81 42.38
C GLY A 8 -3.50 37.83 43.28
N ARG A 9 -2.20 37.94 43.53
CA ARG A 9 -1.18 38.95 43.25
C ARG A 9 0.20 38.29 43.48
N MET A 10 1.19 38.74 42.71
CA MET A 10 2.62 38.60 42.99
C MET A 10 2.97 38.83 44.47
N LEU A 11 3.96 38.10 45.00
CA LEU A 11 5.00 38.70 45.82
C LEU A 11 6.32 37.91 45.71
N ALA A 12 7.39 38.67 45.53
CA ALA A 12 8.77 38.25 45.35
C ALA A 12 9.54 38.16 46.69
N ARG A 13 10.55 37.29 46.76
CA ARG A 13 11.81 37.38 47.55
C ARG A 13 12.45 35.97 47.52
N SER A 14 13.75 35.75 47.51
CA SER A 14 14.85 36.50 48.12
C SER A 14 16.17 36.01 47.49
N ARG A 15 17.09 36.94 47.21
CA ARG A 15 18.48 36.65 46.85
C ARG A 15 19.21 36.02 48.04
N ARG A 16 19.90 34.89 47.83
CA ARG A 16 21.02 34.49 48.70
C ARG A 16 22.25 34.22 47.84
N SER A 17 23.18 35.14 47.92
CA SER A 17 24.56 35.03 47.48
C SER A 17 25.25 33.87 48.20
N GLN A 18 25.76 32.89 47.45
CA GLN A 18 26.76 31.97 47.97
C GLN A 18 28.07 32.16 47.22
N ARG A 19 29.12 32.23 48.03
CA ARG A 19 30.45 32.71 47.69
C ARG A 19 31.15 31.71 46.77
N MET A 20 31.71 32.23 45.69
CA MET A 20 32.63 31.55 44.79
C MET A 20 33.84 31.06 45.59
N ARG A 21 34.06 29.74 45.65
CA ARG A 21 35.33 29.13 46.06
C ARG A 21 35.88 28.36 44.87
N LEU A 22 36.96 28.90 44.31
CA LEU A 22 37.84 28.20 43.37
C LEU A 22 38.43 26.99 44.11
N ILE A 23 38.21 25.79 43.56
CA ILE A 23 38.96 24.57 43.91
C ILE A 23 39.48 24.00 42.60
N GLY A 24 40.77 23.67 42.63
CA GLY A 24 41.63 23.52 41.48
C GLY A 24 41.33 22.31 40.60
N ILE A 25 41.81 22.44 39.37
CA ILE A 25 41.81 21.44 38.32
C ILE A 25 42.64 20.24 38.78
N GLY A 26 41.98 19.11 39.04
CA GLY A 26 42.59 17.79 39.14
C GLY A 26 42.08 16.95 37.97
N ALA A 27 42.92 16.79 36.95
CA ALA A 27 42.62 15.96 35.80
C ALA A 27 42.55 14.47 36.20
N ALA A 28 41.39 13.85 36.01
CA ALA A 28 41.26 12.40 35.92
C ALA A 28 40.36 12.09 34.73
N LEU A 29 40.99 11.57 33.68
CA LEU A 29 40.37 11.17 32.42
C LEU A 29 39.42 10.00 32.68
N LEU A 30 38.13 10.29 32.75
CA LEU A 30 37.07 9.30 32.64
C LEU A 30 36.51 9.38 31.23
N SER A 31 37.01 8.49 30.38
CA SER A 31 36.52 8.24 29.04
C SER A 31 35.06 7.80 29.10
N TRP A 32 34.13 8.73 28.84
CA TRP A 32 32.78 8.37 28.43
C TRP A 32 32.89 7.65 27.09
N GLY A 33 32.77 6.32 27.11
CA GLY A 33 32.44 5.55 25.93
C GLY A 33 31.11 6.06 25.40
N LEU A 34 31.14 6.80 24.29
CA LEU A 34 29.96 7.16 23.53
C LEU A 34 29.44 5.87 22.89
N ALA A 35 28.50 5.20 23.54
CA ALA A 35 27.70 4.20 22.86
C ALA A 35 26.78 4.96 21.89
N ALA A 36 27.21 5.06 20.62
CA ALA A 36 26.35 5.56 19.56
C ALA A 36 25.18 4.57 19.39
N VAL A 37 24.03 4.90 19.98
CA VAL A 37 22.78 4.20 19.70
C VAL A 37 22.41 4.54 18.26
N LEU A 38 22.67 3.61 17.34
CA LEU A 38 22.14 3.66 15.99
C LEU A 38 20.63 3.47 16.08
N ALA A 39 19.88 4.58 16.14
CA ALA A 39 18.45 4.53 15.89
C ALA A 39 18.25 4.16 14.41
N PRO A 40 17.47 3.12 14.08
CA PRO A 40 17.12 2.86 12.69
C PRO A 40 16.37 4.07 12.14
N ALA A 41 16.76 4.54 10.95
CA ALA A 41 16.07 5.63 10.27
C ALA A 41 14.59 5.28 10.07
N PRO A 42 13.66 6.26 10.13
CA PRO A 42 12.28 6.01 9.73
C PRO A 42 12.28 5.61 8.26
N VAL A 43 11.85 4.38 7.97
CA VAL A 43 11.50 3.95 6.62
C VAL A 43 10.25 4.74 6.22
N ASN A 44 10.41 5.68 5.29
CA ASN A 44 9.28 6.37 4.68
C ASN A 44 8.40 5.32 3.98
N ALA A 45 7.08 5.45 4.10
CA ALA A 45 6.14 4.67 3.32
C ALA A 45 6.47 4.86 1.83
N GLU A 46 7.03 3.84 1.21
CA GLU A 46 7.34 3.85 -0.21
C GLU A 46 5.99 3.75 -0.95
N ASP A 47 5.57 4.87 -1.52
CA ASP A 47 4.53 4.87 -2.54
C ASP A 47 5.04 3.94 -3.65
N SER A 48 4.39 2.79 -3.82
CA SER A 48 4.89 1.73 -4.68
C SER A 48 4.96 2.26 -6.11
N ALA A 49 6.16 2.32 -6.68
CA ALA A 49 6.36 2.84 -8.02
C ALA A 49 5.44 2.12 -9.03
N PRO A 50 4.86 2.85 -10.00
CA PRO A 50 3.93 2.26 -10.94
C PRO A 50 4.61 1.21 -11.82
N ILE A 51 3.87 0.15 -12.14
CA ILE A 51 4.24 -0.84 -13.15
C ILE A 51 4.03 -0.19 -14.52
N MET A 52 5.10 -0.03 -15.29
CA MET A 52 5.06 0.54 -16.63
C MET A 52 5.11 -0.60 -17.66
N LEU A 53 4.14 -0.67 -18.57
CA LEU A 53 4.19 -1.57 -19.72
C LEU A 53 4.19 -0.76 -21.01
N ASP A 54 5.38 -0.54 -21.56
CA ASP A 54 5.54 0.28 -22.75
C ASP A 54 5.37 -0.49 -24.06
N ALA A 55 5.04 0.22 -25.14
CA ALA A 55 4.75 -0.36 -26.46
C ALA A 55 5.91 -1.20 -27.05
N GLU A 56 7.14 -0.92 -26.63
CA GLU A 56 8.38 -1.56 -27.11
C GLU A 56 8.88 -2.65 -26.15
N ALA A 57 8.33 -2.72 -24.94
CA ALA A 57 8.56 -3.76 -23.97
C ALA A 57 7.90 -5.04 -24.47
N ALA A 58 8.74 -5.83 -25.13
CA ALA A 58 8.58 -7.26 -25.31
C ALA A 58 8.49 -8.03 -23.97
N ASP A 59 8.70 -7.37 -22.81
CA ASP A 59 8.65 -7.93 -21.46
C ASP A 59 7.21 -8.09 -20.92
N ILE A 60 6.42 -8.84 -21.67
CA ILE A 60 5.27 -9.56 -21.17
C ILE A 60 5.79 -10.97 -20.86
N PRO A 61 6.07 -11.33 -19.60
CA PRO A 61 5.28 -10.97 -18.41
C PRO A 61 5.94 -9.98 -17.44
N ALA A 62 5.13 -9.10 -16.83
CA ALA A 62 5.49 -8.37 -15.62
C ALA A 62 4.96 -9.11 -14.38
N GLU A 63 5.78 -9.18 -13.32
CA GLU A 63 5.42 -9.80 -12.06
C GLU A 63 5.82 -8.90 -10.89
N VAL A 64 4.88 -8.70 -9.96
CA VAL A 64 5.11 -7.98 -8.70
C VAL A 64 4.57 -8.78 -7.52
N GLN A 65 5.05 -8.49 -6.32
CA GLN A 65 4.60 -9.14 -5.10
C GLN A 65 3.80 -8.18 -4.22
N GLY A 66 2.98 -8.75 -3.33
CA GLY A 66 2.27 -7.97 -2.33
C GLY A 66 1.61 -8.84 -1.28
N ILE A 67 0.92 -8.17 -0.35
CA ILE A 67 0.12 -8.81 0.70
C ILE A 67 -1.26 -8.17 0.65
N THR A 68 -2.31 -9.00 0.62
CA THR A 68 -3.68 -8.48 0.71
C THR A 68 -3.90 -7.82 2.07
N ALA A 69 -4.72 -6.78 2.10
CA ALA A 69 -5.08 -6.12 3.35
C ALA A 69 -6.45 -5.47 3.22
N GLY A 70 -6.94 -4.96 4.34
CA GLY A 70 -8.13 -4.12 4.36
C GLY A 70 -9.43 -4.87 4.60
N ARG A 71 -10.45 -4.09 4.89
CA ARG A 71 -11.73 -4.54 5.44
C ARG A 71 -12.92 -3.97 4.70
N ASN A 72 -12.68 -3.22 3.63
CA ASN A 72 -13.70 -2.51 2.88
C ASN A 72 -14.32 -3.47 1.86
N SER A 73 -15.64 -3.56 1.87
CA SER A 73 -16.36 -4.42 0.92
C SER A 73 -16.23 -3.87 -0.49
N LEU A 74 -15.76 -4.69 -1.43
CA LEU A 74 -15.70 -4.31 -2.85
C LEU A 74 -17.10 -4.05 -3.43
N THR A 75 -18.14 -4.70 -2.90
CA THR A 75 -19.53 -4.42 -3.25
C THR A 75 -19.93 -3.00 -2.85
N GLN A 76 -19.42 -2.47 -1.74
CA GLN A 76 -19.69 -1.10 -1.34
C GLN A 76 -18.82 -0.10 -2.11
N MET A 77 -17.57 -0.45 -2.40
CA MET A 77 -16.62 0.43 -3.09
C MET A 77 -16.93 0.61 -4.58
N ALA A 78 -17.43 -0.43 -5.24
CA ALA A 78 -17.64 -0.44 -6.69
C ALA A 78 -19.00 -0.94 -7.16
N ALA A 79 -19.78 -1.59 -6.28
CA ALA A 79 -21.05 -2.25 -6.59
C ALA A 79 -20.95 -3.35 -7.66
N ARG A 80 -20.82 -2.97 -8.93
CA ARG A 80 -20.77 -3.88 -10.06
C ARG A 80 -19.73 -3.45 -11.09
N ASP A 81 -19.16 -4.42 -11.78
CA ASP A 81 -18.31 -4.19 -12.94
C ASP A 81 -19.11 -3.73 -14.17
N ARG A 82 -18.40 -3.41 -15.25
CA ARG A 82 -18.98 -3.02 -16.55
C ARG A 82 -19.84 -4.11 -17.22
N ARG A 83 -19.72 -5.37 -16.78
CA ARG A 83 -20.56 -6.50 -17.21
C ARG A 83 -21.68 -6.80 -16.22
N ARG A 84 -21.91 -5.91 -15.25
CA ARG A 84 -22.93 -6.04 -14.19
C ARG A 84 -22.66 -7.19 -13.21
N LYS A 85 -21.46 -7.77 -13.14
CA LYS A 85 -21.06 -8.72 -12.08
C LYS A 85 -20.88 -7.95 -10.77
N VAL A 86 -21.36 -8.52 -9.65
CA VAL A 86 -21.11 -7.94 -8.31
C VAL A 86 -19.65 -8.13 -7.94
N CYS A 87 -19.00 -7.09 -7.44
CA CYS A 87 -17.60 -7.17 -7.00
C CYS A 87 -17.53 -7.68 -5.56
N LEU A 88 -17.25 -8.96 -5.39
CA LEU A 88 -17.19 -9.61 -4.07
C LEU A 88 -15.82 -9.50 -3.42
N GLY A 89 -15.79 -9.74 -2.11
CA GLY A 89 -14.57 -9.72 -1.29
C GLY A 89 -14.25 -8.35 -0.71
N TYR A 90 -13.02 -8.23 -0.20
CA TYR A 90 -12.56 -7.09 0.58
C TYR A 90 -11.17 -6.63 0.17
N ALA A 91 -10.92 -5.32 0.27
CA ALA A 91 -9.62 -4.74 0.02
C ALA A 91 -9.33 -3.54 0.95
N ALA A 92 -8.11 -3.01 0.83
CA ALA A 92 -7.71 -1.73 1.39
C ALA A 92 -8.47 -0.58 0.70
N VAL A 93 -8.46 0.60 1.31
CA VAL A 93 -9.05 1.79 0.69
C VAL A 93 -8.28 2.14 -0.58
N ASP A 94 -6.95 2.17 -0.46
CA ASP A 94 -6.04 2.50 -1.54
C ASP A 94 -5.70 1.26 -2.40
N PRO A 95 -5.46 1.44 -3.71
CA PRO A 95 -5.04 0.35 -4.58
C PRO A 95 -3.66 -0.18 -4.17
N ASN A 96 -3.43 -1.47 -4.40
CA ASN A 96 -2.13 -2.10 -4.14
C ASN A 96 -1.10 -1.76 -5.21
N HIS A 97 -1.54 -1.65 -6.48
CA HIS A 97 -0.66 -1.42 -7.62
C HIS A 97 -1.27 -0.40 -8.57
N THR A 98 -0.41 0.36 -9.22
CA THR A 98 -0.77 1.20 -10.37
C THR A 98 -0.07 0.64 -11.60
N LEU A 99 -0.84 0.34 -12.65
CA LEU A 99 -0.34 -0.07 -13.96
C LEU A 99 -0.54 1.08 -14.95
N ILE A 100 0.50 1.41 -15.71
CA ILE A 100 0.45 2.38 -16.79
C ILE A 100 0.73 1.65 -18.10
N LEU A 101 -0.28 1.60 -18.97
CA LEU A 101 -0.14 1.14 -20.34
C LEU A 101 0.16 2.35 -21.24
N THR A 102 1.33 2.39 -21.89
CA THR A 102 1.67 3.53 -22.78
C THR A 102 1.08 3.38 -24.18
N ALA A 103 0.60 2.19 -24.52
CA ALA A 103 -0.11 1.89 -25.75
C ALA A 103 -1.22 0.86 -25.49
N ASP A 104 -2.18 0.80 -26.42
CA ASP A 104 -3.27 -0.17 -26.40
C ASP A 104 -2.70 -1.60 -26.44
N ARG A 105 -3.30 -2.52 -25.68
CA ARG A 105 -2.98 -3.95 -25.69
C ARG A 105 -4.16 -4.76 -26.23
N PRO A 106 -3.94 -5.61 -27.24
CA PRO A 106 -5.02 -6.41 -27.83
C PRO A 106 -5.57 -7.42 -26.83
N HIS A 107 -4.71 -7.94 -25.94
CA HIS A 107 -5.09 -8.90 -24.94
C HIS A 107 -4.20 -8.75 -23.70
N LEU A 108 -4.83 -8.78 -22.53
CA LEU A 108 -4.12 -8.74 -21.26
C LEU A 108 -4.85 -9.59 -20.24
N ARG A 109 -4.06 -10.28 -19.44
CA ARG A 109 -4.48 -11.00 -18.26
C ARG A 109 -3.71 -10.48 -17.07
N ILE A 110 -4.45 -10.09 -16.04
CA ILE A 110 -3.92 -9.79 -14.71
C ILE A 110 -4.40 -10.91 -13.79
N ALA A 111 -3.47 -11.69 -13.25
CA ALA A 111 -3.77 -12.88 -12.46
C ALA A 111 -2.98 -12.89 -11.15
N VAL A 112 -3.68 -13.24 -10.08
CA VAL A 112 -3.09 -13.46 -8.76
C VAL A 112 -2.59 -14.90 -8.68
N ASP A 113 -1.49 -15.09 -7.96
CA ASP A 113 -0.97 -16.39 -7.54
C ASP A 113 -0.66 -16.31 -6.04
N SER A 114 -1.52 -16.93 -5.24
CA SER A 114 -1.44 -16.92 -3.77
C SER A 114 -1.08 -18.28 -3.17
N GLY A 115 -0.77 -19.27 -4.01
CA GLY A 115 -0.64 -20.66 -3.56
C GLY A 115 -1.98 -21.29 -3.14
N GLY A 116 -3.09 -20.87 -3.76
CA GLY A 116 -4.41 -21.48 -3.59
C GLY A 116 -5.28 -20.88 -2.47
N LYS A 117 -5.02 -19.63 -2.07
CA LYS A 117 -5.88 -18.87 -1.15
C LYS A 117 -6.96 -18.11 -1.92
N ASP A 118 -8.03 -17.73 -1.22
CA ASP A 118 -9.20 -17.08 -1.82
C ASP A 118 -8.99 -15.57 -1.94
N THR A 119 -8.68 -15.14 -3.16
CA THR A 119 -8.31 -13.76 -3.47
C THR A 119 -9.38 -13.10 -4.31
N THR A 120 -9.43 -11.77 -4.29
CA THR A 120 -10.30 -10.99 -5.18
C THR A 120 -9.49 -9.92 -5.88
N LEU A 121 -9.90 -9.58 -7.09
CA LEU A 121 -9.24 -8.57 -7.92
C LEU A 121 -10.27 -7.54 -8.37
N LEU A 122 -9.94 -6.27 -8.18
CA LEU A 122 -10.67 -5.14 -8.76
C LEU A 122 -9.69 -4.26 -9.52
N ILE A 123 -10.07 -3.92 -10.76
CA ILE A 123 -9.30 -3.04 -11.61
C ILE A 123 -10.20 -1.89 -12.02
N ARG A 124 -9.73 -0.66 -11.78
CA ARG A 124 -10.34 0.56 -12.32
C ARG A 124 -9.40 1.13 -13.39
N GLY A 125 -9.92 1.32 -14.60
CA GLY A 125 -9.17 1.91 -15.70
C GLY A 125 -10.05 2.70 -16.66
N PRO A 126 -9.54 3.03 -17.87
CA PRO A 126 -10.24 3.88 -18.83
C PRO A 126 -11.62 3.36 -19.27
N ARG A 127 -11.81 2.04 -19.25
CA ARG A 127 -13.09 1.38 -19.62
C ARG A 127 -14.06 1.22 -18.46
N GLY A 128 -13.72 1.73 -17.28
CA GLY A 128 -14.48 1.55 -16.04
C GLY A 128 -13.89 0.47 -15.15
N ILE A 129 -14.75 -0.23 -14.42
CA ILE A 129 -14.36 -1.23 -13.42
C ILE A 129 -14.55 -2.64 -13.98
N ASP A 130 -13.55 -3.49 -13.76
CA ASP A 130 -13.60 -4.94 -13.93
C ASP A 130 -13.28 -5.59 -12.57
N CYS A 131 -13.99 -6.65 -12.19
CA CYS A 131 -13.71 -7.37 -10.94
C CYS A 131 -13.94 -8.88 -11.06
N ASN A 132 -13.11 -9.67 -10.37
CA ASN A 132 -13.23 -11.12 -10.33
C ASN A 132 -12.54 -11.71 -9.09
N ASP A 133 -13.15 -12.73 -8.50
CA ASP A 133 -12.72 -13.47 -7.32
C ASP A 133 -12.19 -14.88 -7.66
N ASN A 134 -12.41 -15.37 -8.89
CA ASN A 134 -11.94 -16.70 -9.29
C ASN A 134 -11.44 -16.69 -10.74
N ARG A 135 -10.25 -17.25 -10.96
CA ARG A 135 -9.62 -17.39 -12.28
C ARG A 135 -10.43 -18.31 -13.19
N SER A 136 -11.02 -19.35 -12.63
CA SER A 136 -11.91 -20.31 -13.26
C SER A 136 -12.66 -21.11 -12.19
N ARG A 137 -13.67 -21.88 -12.58
CA ARG A 137 -14.43 -22.72 -11.64
C ARG A 137 -13.49 -23.69 -10.92
N GLY A 138 -13.53 -23.69 -9.58
CA GLY A 138 -12.70 -24.55 -8.73
C GLY A 138 -11.33 -23.98 -8.36
N TYR A 139 -10.99 -22.78 -8.83
CA TYR A 139 -9.74 -22.08 -8.46
C TYR A 139 -10.07 -20.82 -7.66
N LEU A 140 -9.36 -20.63 -6.55
CA LEU A 140 -9.59 -19.54 -5.59
C LEU A 140 -8.75 -18.28 -5.89
N ASP A 141 -7.74 -18.39 -6.75
CA ASP A 141 -6.97 -17.23 -7.19
C ASP A 141 -7.80 -16.37 -8.15
N ALA A 142 -7.81 -15.06 -7.95
CA ALA A 142 -8.50 -14.12 -8.83
C ALA A 142 -7.74 -13.88 -10.15
N ALA A 143 -8.47 -13.66 -11.24
CA ALA A 143 -7.90 -13.17 -12.48
C ALA A 143 -8.91 -12.40 -13.32
N ILE A 144 -8.44 -11.38 -14.04
CA ILE A 144 -9.21 -10.65 -15.05
C ILE A 144 -8.48 -10.79 -16.38
N THR A 145 -9.18 -11.33 -17.37
CA THR A 145 -8.72 -11.43 -18.76
C THR A 145 -9.69 -10.67 -19.64
N ALA A 146 -9.17 -9.78 -20.49
CA ALA A 146 -9.99 -9.06 -21.46
C ALA A 146 -9.19 -8.71 -22.71
N ARG A 147 -9.92 -8.39 -23.77
CA ARG A 147 -9.40 -7.83 -25.02
C ARG A 147 -9.53 -6.32 -25.04
N ASP A 148 -8.72 -5.69 -25.88
CA ASP A 148 -8.76 -4.25 -26.19
C ASP A 148 -8.60 -3.39 -24.94
N TRP A 149 -7.44 -3.50 -24.28
CA TRP A 149 -7.06 -2.66 -23.14
C TRP A 149 -6.48 -1.34 -23.67
N PRO A 150 -7.16 -0.19 -23.48
CA PRO A 150 -6.62 1.07 -23.97
C PRO A 150 -5.38 1.49 -23.20
N ALA A 151 -4.53 2.30 -23.83
CA ALA A 151 -3.50 3.04 -23.12
C ALA A 151 -4.12 3.85 -21.96
N GLY A 152 -3.41 3.95 -20.85
CA GLY A 152 -3.84 4.71 -19.69
C GLY A 152 -3.41 4.11 -18.36
N THR A 153 -3.92 4.72 -17.29
CA THR A 153 -3.63 4.33 -15.91
C THR A 153 -4.72 3.42 -15.36
N TYR A 154 -4.28 2.36 -14.69
CA TYR A 154 -5.10 1.34 -14.07
C TYR A 154 -4.74 1.22 -12.60
N GLN A 155 -5.74 1.38 -11.74
CA GLN A 155 -5.61 1.12 -10.31
C GLN A 155 -6.05 -0.31 -10.03
N ILE A 156 -5.23 -1.05 -9.30
CA ILE A 156 -5.42 -2.49 -9.05
C ILE A 156 -5.49 -2.73 -7.55
N TRP A 157 -6.63 -3.25 -7.09
CA TRP A 157 -6.80 -3.76 -5.74
C TRP A 157 -6.70 -5.28 -5.79
N VAL A 158 -5.74 -5.82 -5.06
CA VAL A 158 -5.60 -7.25 -4.79
C VAL A 158 -6.05 -7.47 -3.35
N GLY A 159 -7.23 -8.07 -3.22
CA GLY A 159 -7.90 -8.30 -1.95
C GLY A 159 -8.04 -9.78 -1.63
N SER A 160 -8.76 -10.05 -0.55
CA SER A 160 -9.14 -11.38 -0.10
C SER A 160 -10.65 -11.54 -0.11
N PHE A 161 -11.14 -12.76 -0.33
CA PHE A 161 -12.57 -13.03 -0.25
C PHE A 161 -13.10 -12.84 1.18
N HIS A 162 -12.27 -13.16 2.18
CA HIS A 162 -12.57 -13.00 3.60
C HIS A 162 -12.02 -11.67 4.14
N GLN A 163 -12.84 -10.98 4.94
CA GLN A 163 -12.51 -9.64 5.45
C GLN A 163 -11.22 -9.64 6.28
N GLY A 164 -10.26 -8.79 5.91
CA GLY A 164 -9.03 -8.55 6.68
C GLY A 164 -7.99 -9.66 6.58
N GLU A 165 -8.21 -10.69 5.75
CA GLU A 165 -7.23 -11.75 5.54
C GLU A 165 -5.99 -11.19 4.83
N GLN A 166 -4.82 -11.55 5.36
CA GLN A 166 -3.52 -11.20 4.79
C GLN A 166 -2.95 -12.41 4.06
N ILE A 167 -2.93 -12.31 2.74
CA ILE A 167 -2.47 -13.35 1.81
C ILE A 167 -1.28 -12.75 1.06
N THR A 168 -0.12 -13.37 1.16
CA THR A 168 1.02 -13.05 0.28
C THR A 168 0.71 -13.57 -1.12
N TYR A 169 0.96 -12.74 -2.14
CA TYR A 169 0.69 -13.09 -3.52
C TYR A 169 1.77 -12.59 -4.48
N ARG A 170 1.78 -13.20 -5.67
CA ARG A 170 2.38 -12.63 -6.89
C ARG A 170 1.26 -12.18 -7.83
N LEU A 171 1.36 -10.96 -8.34
CA LEU A 171 0.48 -10.43 -9.38
C LEU A 171 1.21 -10.50 -10.71
N ARG A 172 0.67 -11.28 -11.65
CA ARG A 172 1.23 -11.47 -12.98
C ARG A 172 0.39 -10.74 -14.01
N ILE A 173 1.06 -9.96 -14.85
CA ILE A 173 0.46 -9.20 -15.94
C ILE A 173 1.08 -9.69 -17.23
N PHE A 174 0.27 -10.33 -18.08
CA PHE A 174 0.77 -10.94 -19.30
C PHE A 174 -0.28 -10.99 -20.41
N ASP A 175 0.16 -11.11 -21.66
CA ASP A 175 -0.68 -11.45 -22.81
C ASP A 175 -0.69 -12.97 -22.96
N PRO A 176 -1.80 -13.64 -22.62
CA PRO A 176 -1.85 -15.10 -22.70
C PRO A 176 -1.91 -15.62 -24.14
N SER A 177 -2.00 -14.77 -25.16
CA SER A 177 -1.86 -15.18 -26.57
C SER A 177 -0.39 -15.29 -27.01
N LEU A 178 0.51 -14.66 -26.26
CA LEU A 178 1.95 -14.77 -26.47
C LEU A 178 2.57 -15.88 -25.61
N SER A 179 1.88 -16.31 -24.55
CA SER A 179 2.27 -17.48 -23.75
C SER A 179 1.64 -18.76 -24.34
N ALA A 180 2.13 -19.20 -25.49
CA ALA A 180 1.82 -20.52 -26.04
C ALA A 180 3.01 -21.45 -25.80
N ASP A 181 2.93 -22.23 -24.71
CA ASP A 181 3.49 -23.57 -24.53
C ASP A 181 2.96 -24.12 -23.19
N ASP A 182 1.82 -24.83 -23.25
CA ASP A 182 1.34 -25.81 -22.26
C ASP A 182 0.49 -26.86 -23.01
#